data_AF-A0A662PMR2-F1
#
_entry.id   AF-A0A662PMR2-F1
#
_cell.length_a   1.000
_cell.length_b   1.000
_cell.length_c   1.000
_cell.angle_alpha   90.00
_cell.angle_beta   90.00
_cell.angle_gamma   90.00
#
_symmetry.space_group_name_H-M   'P 1'
#
loop_
_entity.id
_entity.type
_entity.pdbx_description
1 polymer ?
#
loop_
_entity_poly.entity_id
_entity_poly.type
_entity_poly.pdbx_seq_one_letter_code
_entity_poly.pdbx_strand_id
1 'polypeptide(L)'
;LSKALEYVDNKLRLQIVTDLCPSNSPKALESEVFREVIGTRRIYVRLSPYAPPACIEFGDKIDVEWVLSYLRKITNPATGLPFPLDLVDENISVDRRLAMEFADEVESRLLQNPELDADNTYGEFESINPQKAE
;
A
#
# COMPACT_ATOMS: atom_id res chain seq x y z
N LEU A 1 -16.18 15.79 -21.00
CA LEU A 1 -15.59 16.00 -19.67
C LEU A 1 -16.49 15.45 -18.55
N SER A 2 -17.72 15.94 -18.38
CA SER A 2 -18.66 15.46 -17.34
C SER A 2 -18.81 13.93 -17.25
N LYS A 3 -19.12 13.24 -18.36
CA LYS A 3 -19.19 11.76 -18.40
C LYS A 3 -17.90 11.05 -17.97
N ALA A 4 -16.74 11.64 -18.26
CA ALA A 4 -15.44 11.05 -17.89
C ALA A 4 -15.18 11.21 -16.40
N LEU A 5 -15.53 12.37 -15.82
CA LEU A 5 -15.43 12.61 -14.38
C LEU A 5 -16.39 11.71 -13.60
N GLU A 6 -17.61 11.53 -14.09
CA GLU A 6 -18.59 10.62 -13.51
C GLU A 6 -18.12 9.15 -13.55
N TYR A 7 -17.51 8.74 -14.67
CA TYR A 7 -16.90 7.41 -14.77
C TYR A 7 -15.77 7.22 -13.73
N VAL A 8 -14.90 8.22 -13.58
CA VAL A 8 -13.80 8.18 -12.61
C VAL A 8 -14.33 8.13 -11.18
N ASP A 9 -15.32 8.96 -10.83
CA ASP A 9 -15.91 8.98 -9.49
C ASP A 9 -16.55 7.63 -9.12
N ASN A 10 -17.32 7.04 -10.05
CA ASN A 10 -17.91 5.72 -9.85
C ASN A 10 -16.85 4.63 -9.68
N LYS A 11 -15.77 4.68 -10.46
CA LYS A 11 -14.67 3.71 -10.36
C LYS A 11 -13.93 3.84 -9.03
N LEU A 12 -13.62 5.07 -8.61
CA LEU A 12 -12.97 5.33 -7.32
C LEU A 12 -13.84 4.88 -6.16
N ARG A 13 -15.15 5.18 -6.21
CA ARG A 13 -16.09 4.73 -5.18
C ARG A 13 -16.14 3.21 -5.08
N LEU A 14 -16.28 2.52 -6.21
CA LEU A 14 -16.30 1.06 -6.24
C LEU A 14 -15.02 0.48 -5.61
N GLN A 15 -13.85 1.02 -5.98
CA GLN A 15 -12.57 0.56 -5.45
C GLN A 15 -12.47 0.78 -3.94
N ILE A 16 -12.73 2.02 -3.47
CA ILE A 16 -12.65 2.37 -2.04
C ILE A 16 -13.58 1.48 -1.20
N VAL A 17 -14.81 1.28 -1.65
CA VAL A 17 -15.78 0.43 -0.94
C VAL A 17 -15.32 -1.03 -0.94
N THR A 18 -14.80 -1.53 -2.07
CA THR A 18 -14.32 -2.91 -2.17
C THR A 18 -13.13 -3.17 -1.24
N ASP A 19 -12.20 -2.21 -1.16
CA ASP A 19 -10.95 -2.38 -0.41
C ASP A 19 -11.15 -2.18 1.10
N LEU A 20 -12.06 -1.30 1.52
CA LEU A 20 -12.18 -0.85 2.91
C LEU A 20 -13.46 -1.29 3.63
N CYS A 21 -14.49 -1.73 2.92
CA CYS A 21 -15.74 -2.17 3.54
C CYS A 21 -15.86 -3.71 3.57
N PRO A 22 -16.30 -4.31 4.69
CA PRO A 22 -16.65 -5.72 4.73
C PRO A 22 -17.73 -6.09 3.72
N SER A 23 -17.76 -7.36 3.30
CA SER A 23 -18.82 -7.87 2.44
C SER A 23 -20.21 -7.66 3.06
N ASN A 24 -21.19 -7.23 2.26
CA ASN A 24 -22.56 -6.87 2.68
C ASN A 24 -22.66 -5.65 3.61
N SER A 25 -21.70 -4.72 3.54
CA SER A 25 -21.79 -3.46 4.27
C SER A 25 -23.05 -2.65 3.88
N PRO A 26 -23.71 -1.97 4.84
CA PRO A 26 -24.80 -1.07 4.52
C PRO A 26 -24.33 0.09 3.64
N LYS A 27 -25.12 0.52 2.65
CA LYS A 27 -24.81 1.67 1.77
C LYS A 27 -24.47 2.97 2.52
N ALA A 28 -25.00 3.13 3.73
CA ALA A 28 -24.68 4.26 4.60
C ALA A 28 -23.21 4.27 5.02
N LEU A 29 -22.68 3.09 5.43
CA LEU A 29 -21.28 2.90 5.80
C LEU A 29 -20.37 3.09 4.58
N GLU A 30 -20.72 2.51 3.43
CA GLU A 30 -19.98 2.72 2.18
C GLU A 30 -19.84 4.21 1.83
N SER A 31 -20.92 4.97 2.03
CA SER A 31 -20.95 6.41 1.75
C SER A 31 -20.17 7.22 2.79
N GLU A 32 -20.07 6.75 4.02
CA GLU A 32 -19.24 7.34 5.07
C GLU A 32 -17.76 7.13 4.78
N VAL A 33 -17.34 5.88 4.56
CA VAL A 33 -15.97 5.51 4.21
C VAL A 33 -15.50 6.25 2.95
N PHE A 34 -16.33 6.29 1.90
CA PHE A 34 -15.98 7.04 0.69
C PHE A 34 -15.74 8.53 0.97
N ARG A 35 -16.60 9.16 1.79
CA ARG A 35 -16.46 10.57 2.16
C ARG A 35 -15.21 10.82 2.99
N GLU A 36 -14.87 9.91 3.90
CA GLU A 36 -13.67 10.01 4.72
C GLU A 36 -12.40 9.94 3.85
N VAL A 37 -12.32 8.95 2.96
CA VAL A 37 -11.16 8.76 2.07
C VAL A 37 -10.96 9.96 1.15
N ILE A 38 -12.03 10.41 0.47
CA ILE A 38 -11.94 11.53 -0.48
C ILE A 38 -11.79 12.88 0.25
N GLY A 39 -12.42 13.03 1.42
CA GLY A 39 -12.38 14.24 2.23
C GLY A 39 -11.06 14.49 2.94
N THR A 40 -10.20 13.46 3.05
CA THR A 40 -8.91 13.56 3.73
C THR A 40 -8.01 14.60 3.05
N ARG A 41 -7.53 15.57 3.83
CA ARG A 41 -6.63 16.61 3.35
C ARG A 41 -5.25 16.01 3.08
N ARG A 42 -4.80 16.10 1.84
CA ARG A 42 -3.50 15.64 1.36
C ARG A 42 -2.63 16.79 0.90
N ILE A 43 -1.34 16.71 1.21
CA ILE A 43 -0.33 17.55 0.56
C ILE A 43 0.82 16.68 0.07
N TYR A 44 1.47 17.14 -1.00
CA TYR A 44 2.70 16.55 -1.51
C TYR A 44 3.84 17.49 -1.19
N VAL A 45 4.81 17.02 -0.41
CA VAL A 45 5.92 17.86 0.07
C VAL A 45 7.24 17.17 -0.18
N ARG A 46 8.20 17.96 -0.65
CA ARG A 46 9.60 17.55 -0.77
C ARG A 46 10.36 18.03 0.47
N LEU A 47 10.68 17.10 1.37
CA LEU A 47 11.38 17.42 2.63
C LEU A 47 12.90 17.38 2.49
N SER A 48 13.43 16.70 1.46
CA SER A 48 14.85 16.71 1.09
C SER A 48 15.01 17.00 -0.41
N PRO A 49 16.00 17.82 -0.83
CA PRO A 49 16.26 18.09 -2.24
C PRO A 49 16.79 16.88 -3.01
N TYR A 50 17.30 15.87 -2.30
CA TYR A 50 17.90 14.66 -2.90
C TYR A 50 16.93 13.48 -2.98
N ALA A 51 15.70 13.66 -2.51
CA ALA A 51 14.70 12.61 -2.39
C ALA A 51 13.39 12.98 -3.10
N PRO A 52 12.57 11.98 -3.49
CA PRO A 52 11.25 12.23 -4.05
C PRO A 52 10.31 12.92 -3.03
N PRO A 53 9.26 13.61 -3.49
CA PRO A 53 8.23 14.15 -2.61
C PRO A 53 7.41 13.01 -1.98
N ALA A 54 6.98 13.21 -0.73
CA ALA A 54 6.08 12.31 -0.02
C ALA A 54 4.67 12.90 0.05
N CYS A 55 3.66 12.02 0.06
CA CYS A 55 2.28 12.38 0.37
C CYS A 55 2.10 12.38 1.89
N ILE A 56 1.51 13.44 2.43
CA ILE A 56 1.15 13.53 3.84
C ILE A 56 -0.36 13.71 3.91
N GLU A 57 -1.01 12.78 4.60
CA GLU A 57 -2.43 12.80 4.92
C GLU A 57 -2.64 13.38 6.33
N PHE A 58 -3.59 14.30 6.46
CA PHE A 58 -3.92 14.91 7.74
C PHE A 58 -5.30 14.50 8.21
N GLY A 59 -5.42 14.24 9.51
CA GLY A 59 -6.70 14.22 10.19
C GLY A 59 -7.34 15.61 10.23
N ASP A 60 -8.62 15.63 10.58
CA ASP A 60 -9.38 16.87 10.72
C ASP A 60 -8.76 17.80 11.78
N LYS A 61 -8.78 19.11 11.49
CA LYS A 61 -8.36 20.19 12.40
C LYS A 61 -6.87 20.16 12.79
N ILE A 62 -6.02 19.47 12.02
CA ILE A 62 -4.56 19.54 12.19
C ILE A 62 -4.02 20.87 11.66
N ASP A 63 -3.14 21.52 12.44
CA ASP A 63 -2.33 22.63 11.96
C ASP A 63 -1.19 22.12 11.06
N VAL A 64 -1.31 22.39 9.77
CA VAL A 64 -0.36 21.93 8.76
C VAL A 64 1.02 22.57 8.95
N GLU A 65 1.09 23.83 9.37
CA GLU A 65 2.39 24.52 9.52
C GLU A 65 3.19 23.90 10.65
N TRP A 66 2.51 23.55 11.74
CA TRP A 66 3.10 22.83 12.86
C TRP A 66 3.62 21.45 12.44
N VAL A 67 2.82 20.67 11.70
CA VAL A 67 3.25 19.35 11.23
C VAL A 67 4.43 19.46 10.27
N LEU A 68 4.42 20.40 9.32
CA LEU A 68 5.54 20.60 8.39
C LEU A 68 6.82 21.00 9.11
N SER A 69 6.71 21.87 10.11
CA SER A 69 7.85 22.27 10.95
C SER A 69 8.43 21.07 11.70
N TYR A 70 7.56 20.21 12.25
CA TYR A 70 7.96 18.99 12.94
C TYR A 70 8.64 18.01 11.98
N LEU A 71 8.00 17.70 10.83
CA LEU A 71 8.53 16.76 9.83
C LEU A 71 9.90 17.21 9.33
N ARG A 72 10.06 18.50 8.99
CA ARG A 72 11.34 19.06 8.54
C ARG A 72 12.47 18.86 9.55
N LYS A 73 12.17 18.88 10.85
CA LYS A 73 13.18 18.67 11.91
C LYS A 73 13.63 17.20 12.01
N ILE A 74 12.74 16.26 11.73
CA ILE A 74 13.00 14.82 11.88
C ILE A 74 13.25 14.10 10.55
N THR A 75 13.30 14.83 9.44
CA THR A 75 13.50 14.26 8.11
C THR A 75 14.89 13.67 7.98
N ASN A 76 14.99 12.44 7.47
CA ASN A 76 16.21 11.87 6.95
C ASN A 76 16.51 12.45 5.55
N PRO A 77 17.64 13.15 5.35
CA PRO A 77 17.97 13.74 4.06
C PRO A 77 18.16 12.72 2.94
N ALA A 78 18.52 11.47 3.26
CA ALA A 78 18.74 10.42 2.26
C ALA A 78 17.43 9.88 1.67
N THR A 79 16.41 9.66 2.49
CA THR A 79 15.13 9.08 2.07
C THR A 79 14.06 10.14 1.81
N GLY A 80 14.21 11.34 2.39
CA GLY A 80 13.19 12.39 2.34
C GLY A 80 11.98 12.13 3.24
N LEU A 81 12.05 11.10 4.08
CA LEU A 81 11.02 10.70 5.03
C LEU A 81 11.43 11.00 6.47
N PRO A 82 10.49 11.07 7.42
CA PRO A 82 10.82 11.09 8.84
C PRO A 82 11.70 9.92 9.26
N PHE A 83 12.83 10.20 9.91
CA PHE A 83 13.78 9.20 10.40
C PHE A 83 13.15 8.05 11.21
N PRO A 84 12.11 8.27 12.05
CA PRO A 84 11.42 7.17 12.72
C PRO A 84 10.76 6.16 11.77
N LEU A 85 10.33 6.57 10.56
CA LEU A 85 9.79 5.64 9.58
C LEU A 85 10.89 4.72 9.06
N ASP A 86 12.06 5.26 8.72
CA ASP A 86 13.19 4.45 8.25
C ASP A 86 13.58 3.38 9.31
N LEU A 87 13.58 3.76 10.60
CA LEU A 87 13.88 2.81 11.68
C LEU A 87 12.82 1.72 11.84
N VAL A 88 11.54 2.07 11.71
CA VAL A 88 10.46 1.09 11.79
C VAL A 88 10.58 0.13 10.60
N ASP A 89 10.76 0.68 9.40
CA ASP A 89 10.92 -0.10 8.17
C ASP A 89 12.10 -1.06 8.28
N GLU A 90 13.25 -0.62 8.79
CA GLU A 90 14.40 -1.49 9.03
C GLU A 90 14.09 -2.62 10.05
N ASN A 91 13.37 -2.31 11.13
CA ASN A 91 13.05 -3.28 12.18
C ASN A 91 11.99 -4.32 11.77
N ILE A 92 11.03 -3.94 10.93
CA ILE A 92 9.98 -4.85 10.45
C ILE A 92 10.33 -5.50 9.11
N SER A 93 11.43 -5.07 8.49
CA SER A 93 11.93 -5.68 7.26
C SER A 93 12.33 -7.12 7.53
N VAL A 94 11.68 -8.01 6.80
CA VAL A 94 12.00 -9.44 6.80
C VAL A 94 13.05 -9.67 5.72
N ASP A 95 14.03 -10.53 6.01
CA ASP A 95 15.00 -10.95 5.00
C ASP A 95 14.25 -11.50 3.78
N ARG A 96 14.56 -10.99 2.59
CA ARG A 96 13.98 -11.46 1.33
C ARG A 96 14.12 -12.98 1.18
N ARG A 97 15.17 -13.57 1.76
CA ARG A 97 15.38 -15.03 1.81
C ARG A 97 14.24 -15.75 2.52
N LEU A 98 13.65 -15.18 3.57
CA LEU A 98 12.54 -15.83 4.28
C LEU A 98 11.30 -15.94 3.40
N ALA A 99 10.99 -14.90 2.62
CA ALA A 99 9.90 -14.96 1.65
C ALA A 99 10.17 -15.98 0.55
N MET A 100 11.43 -16.11 0.12
CA MET A 100 11.84 -17.13 -0.85
C MET A 100 11.73 -18.55 -0.28
N GLU A 101 12.28 -18.80 0.90
CA GLU A 101 12.22 -20.10 1.58
C GLU A 101 10.77 -20.53 1.85
N PHE A 102 9.92 -19.58 2.25
CA PHE A 102 8.49 -19.85 2.43
C PHE A 102 7.81 -20.22 1.10
N ALA A 103 8.10 -19.50 0.01
CA ALA A 103 7.55 -19.83 -1.31
C ALA A 103 8.02 -21.22 -1.78
N ASP A 104 9.31 -21.52 -1.62
CA ASP A 104 9.90 -22.84 -1.95
C ASP A 104 9.25 -23.97 -1.14
N GLU A 105 9.00 -23.75 0.15
CA GLU A 105 8.33 -24.71 1.01
C GLU A 105 6.88 -24.95 0.56
N VAL A 106 6.13 -23.88 0.27
CA VAL A 106 4.74 -23.98 -0.18
C VAL A 106 4.67 -24.72 -1.51
N GLU A 107 5.51 -24.37 -2.48
CA GLU A 107 5.61 -25.05 -3.77
C GLU A 107 5.95 -26.54 -3.58
N SER A 108 6.96 -26.84 -2.76
CA SER A 108 7.36 -28.23 -2.46
C SER A 108 6.22 -29.05 -1.85
N ARG A 109 5.44 -28.47 -0.93
CA ARG A 109 4.27 -29.13 -0.32
C ARG A 109 3.15 -29.36 -1.31
N LEU A 110 2.92 -28.43 -2.23
CA LEU A 110 1.88 -28.57 -3.26
C LEU A 110 2.25 -29.64 -4.29
N LEU A 111 3.52 -29.72 -4.69
CA LEU A 111 4.01 -30.77 -5.59
C LEU A 111 3.95 -32.18 -4.97
N GLN A 112 3.94 -32.28 -3.63
CA GLN A 112 3.73 -33.55 -2.93
C GLN A 112 2.25 -33.98 -2.87
N ASN A 113 1.31 -33.12 -3.26
CA ASN A 113 -0.11 -33.44 -3.26
C ASN A 113 -0.49 -34.19 -4.55
N PRO A 114 -0.89 -35.48 -4.48
CA PRO A 114 -1.22 -36.28 -5.66
C PRO A 114 -2.49 -35.84 -6.40
N GLU A 115 -3.29 -34.95 -5.81
CA GLU A 115 -4.49 -34.38 -6.45
C GLU A 115 -4.18 -33.19 -7.35
N LEU A 116 -2.96 -32.63 -7.26
CA LEU A 116 -2.54 -31.47 -8.03
C LEU A 116 -1.67 -31.89 -9.21
N ASP A 117 -1.89 -31.22 -10.35
CA ASP A 117 -1.02 -31.37 -11.52
C ASP A 117 0.26 -30.56 -11.32
N ALA A 118 1.41 -31.24 -11.37
CA ALA A 118 2.71 -30.64 -11.11
C ALA A 118 3.04 -29.53 -12.13
N ASP A 119 2.76 -29.76 -13.42
CA ASP A 119 3.09 -28.79 -14.47
C ASP A 119 2.24 -27.51 -14.33
N ASN A 120 0.96 -27.65 -14.00
CA ASN A 120 0.09 -26.52 -13.71
C ASN A 120 0.50 -25.79 -12.42
N THR A 121 0.88 -26.53 -11.38
CA THR A 121 1.33 -25.95 -10.10
C THR A 121 2.59 -25.11 -10.30
N TYR A 122 3.60 -25.61 -11.01
CA TYR A 122 4.79 -24.82 -11.35
C TYR A 122 4.44 -23.53 -12.12
N GLY A 123 3.55 -23.63 -13.11
CA GLY A 123 3.12 -22.48 -13.93
C GLY A 123 2.42 -21.38 -13.13
N GLU A 124 1.59 -21.73 -12.14
CA GLU A 124 0.91 -20.75 -11.28
C GLU A 124 1.92 -19.97 -10.41
N PHE A 125 2.88 -20.68 -9.81
CA PHE A 125 3.93 -20.04 -9.01
C PHE A 125 4.90 -19.22 -9.86
N GLU A 126 5.13 -19.56 -11.12
CA GLU A 126 5.99 -18.80 -12.03
C GLU A 126 5.56 -17.33 -12.19
N SER A 127 4.26 -17.05 -12.11
CA SER A 127 3.70 -15.70 -12.21
C SER A 127 3.77 -14.87 -10.91
N ILE A 128 3.87 -15.56 -9.77
CA ILE A 128 3.89 -14.99 -8.41
C ILE A 128 5.31 -15.04 -7.82
N ASN A 129 6.25 -15.72 -8.48
CA ASN A 129 7.55 -16.05 -7.95
C ASN A 129 8.34 -14.78 -7.53
N PRO A 130 8.52 -14.52 -6.22
CA PRO A 130 9.30 -13.39 -5.73
C PRO A 130 10.81 -13.53 -6.01
N GLN A 131 11.24 -14.68 -6.51
CA GLN A 131 12.61 -15.00 -6.94
C GLN A 131 12.91 -14.57 -8.38
N LYS A 132 11.92 -14.10 -9.16
CA LYS A 132 12.23 -13.39 -10.41
C LYS A 132 13.03 -12.15 -10.03
N ALA A 133 14.34 -12.23 -10.21
CA ALA A 133 15.21 -11.07 -10.20
C ALA A 133 14.71 -10.11 -11.28
N GLU A 134 14.56 -8.83 -10.93
CA GLU A 134 14.57 -7.77 -11.95
C GLU A 134 15.91 -7.76 -12.69
#